data_AF-A0AAE3VCV4-F1
#
_entry.id   AF-A0AAE3VCV4-F1
#
_cell.length_a   1.000
_cell.length_b   1.000
_cell.length_c   1.000
_cell.angle_alpha   90.00
_cell.angle_beta   90.00
_cell.angle_gamma   90.00
#
_symmetry.space_group_name_H-M   'P 1'
#
loop_
_entity.id
_entity.type
_entity.pdbx_description
1 polymer ?
#
loop_
_entity_poly.entity_id
_entity_poly.type
_entity_poly.pdbx_seq_one_letter_code
_entity_poly.pdbx_strand_id
1 'polypeptide(L)'
;MIFSGGYVSDADGLNHLRLFLGCQNGPEGRALRSGAWIPPHAIADHILLDGRPVFYPGTYSAGEDQGGEPWGIVPPVNNHYDVIWLAHMLWSRCGDGAFLREEVNGLSLYERLTLAYGAPSTDAQTGLVVTTPDKRAVGFIFCDSIYMTGKLLMASLLRYRASRQLAELARCLGCAGDAVFFGGEAARIARHIPETFVCPGETGVWLRACTGVSAQPDVWGSIYAVYMDVLPIDVAAAVRTELAAALQNGRIEEDGAIRHVPIGCDASEKSAWERTQTPHNRYQNGAFWHMPTGWLVAVLAQSQPELANALATRFVKHMRDNAFTKGEAFGAPWECIGWNGEARQNPVFAACITMPFAALKE
;
A
#
# COMPACT_ATOMS: atom_id res chain seq x y z
N MET A 1 -0.60 1.05 -9.25
CA MET A 1 -1.66 0.02 -9.08
C MET A 1 -2.35 -0.40 -10.39
N ILE A 2 -2.88 0.49 -11.23
CA ILE A 2 -3.56 0.06 -12.47
C ILE A 2 -2.56 -0.58 -13.47
N PHE A 3 -1.36 0.00 -13.58
CA PHE A 3 -0.31 -0.49 -14.48
C PHE A 3 0.07 -1.97 -14.25
N SER A 4 -0.03 -2.48 -13.01
CA SER A 4 0.33 -3.87 -12.70
C SER A 4 -0.58 -4.89 -13.39
N GLY A 5 -1.82 -4.51 -13.74
CA GLY A 5 -2.75 -5.38 -14.45
C GLY A 5 -2.34 -5.69 -15.89
N GLY A 6 -1.39 -4.95 -16.48
CA GLY A 6 -0.89 -5.19 -17.84
C GLY A 6 -1.82 -4.71 -18.96
N TYR A 7 -2.82 -3.89 -18.62
CA TYR A 7 -3.78 -3.31 -19.57
C TYR A 7 -3.44 -1.86 -19.96
N VAL A 8 -2.39 -1.29 -19.38
CA VAL A 8 -1.87 0.05 -19.71
C VAL A 8 -0.56 -0.14 -20.48
N SER A 9 -0.39 0.59 -21.57
CA SER A 9 0.81 0.48 -22.42
C SER A 9 2.06 0.93 -21.66
N ASP A 10 3.22 0.36 -22.00
CA ASP A 10 4.49 0.78 -21.39
C ASP A 10 4.83 2.24 -21.70
N ALA A 11 4.40 2.76 -22.85
CA ALA A 11 4.54 4.18 -23.21
C ALA A 11 3.72 5.08 -22.27
N ASP A 12 2.47 4.72 -21.97
CA ASP A 12 1.64 5.46 -21.01
C ASP A 12 2.19 5.34 -19.59
N GLY A 13 2.68 4.15 -19.21
CA GLY A 13 3.34 3.95 -17.93
C GLY A 13 4.57 4.83 -17.76
N LEU A 14 5.41 4.94 -18.79
CA LEU A 14 6.59 5.78 -18.79
C LEU A 14 6.23 7.28 -18.76
N ASN A 15 5.23 7.69 -19.53
CA ASN A 15 4.73 9.07 -19.48
C ASN A 15 4.18 9.43 -18.10
N HIS A 16 3.48 8.49 -17.45
CA HIS A 16 2.99 8.64 -16.09
C HIS A 16 4.14 8.76 -15.07
N LEU A 17 5.18 7.92 -15.21
CA LEU A 17 6.39 8.00 -14.38
C LEU A 17 7.07 9.37 -14.52
N ARG A 18 7.27 9.84 -15.76
CA ARG A 18 7.85 11.17 -16.04
C ARG A 18 7.02 12.29 -15.43
N LEU A 19 5.69 12.21 -15.53
CA LEU A 19 4.78 13.19 -14.95
C LEU A 19 4.93 13.26 -13.43
N PHE A 20 4.88 12.12 -12.73
CA PHE A 20 5.04 12.06 -11.28
C PHE A 20 6.41 12.57 -10.81
N LEU A 21 7.48 12.14 -11.48
CA LEU A 21 8.83 12.56 -11.13
C LEU A 21 9.11 14.03 -11.51
N GLY A 22 8.40 14.58 -12.51
CA GLY A 22 8.42 16.00 -12.85
C GLY A 22 7.67 16.88 -11.87
N CYS A 23 6.65 16.34 -11.20
CA CYS A 23 5.87 17.00 -10.16
C CYS A 23 6.40 16.74 -8.73
N GLN A 24 7.48 15.98 -8.59
CA GLN A 24 8.17 15.73 -7.32
C GLN A 24 8.60 17.06 -6.68
N ASN A 25 8.50 17.16 -5.36
CA ASN A 25 8.96 18.36 -4.66
C ASN A 25 10.48 18.59 -4.86
N GLY A 26 10.90 19.85 -4.79
CA GLY A 26 12.30 20.24 -4.94
C GLY A 26 13.19 19.80 -3.76
N PRO A 27 14.47 20.22 -3.77
CA PRO A 27 15.41 19.93 -2.68
C PRO A 27 15.08 20.67 -1.38
N GLU A 28 14.22 21.69 -1.44
CA GLU A 28 13.74 22.43 -0.28
C GLU A 28 12.36 21.92 0.13
N GLY A 29 12.19 21.71 1.43
CA GLY A 29 10.88 21.42 1.99
C GLY A 29 10.03 22.68 2.07
N ARG A 30 8.70 22.50 2.08
CA ARG A 30 7.73 23.60 2.02
C ARG A 30 6.70 23.49 3.13
N ALA A 31 6.54 24.57 3.89
CA ALA A 31 5.44 24.71 4.84
C ALA A 31 4.19 25.22 4.13
N LEU A 32 3.05 24.66 4.47
CA LEU A 32 1.74 25.00 3.91
C LEU A 32 0.92 25.81 4.91
N ARG A 33 -0.11 26.52 4.43
CA ARG A 33 -1.01 27.32 5.28
C ARG A 33 -1.85 26.46 6.22
N SER A 34 -2.06 25.19 5.89
CA SER A 34 -2.70 24.18 6.74
C SER A 34 -1.87 23.81 7.98
N GLY A 35 -0.59 24.22 8.04
CA GLY A 35 0.38 23.77 9.03
C GLY A 35 1.08 22.45 8.65
N ALA A 36 0.73 21.87 7.51
CA ALA A 36 1.42 20.71 6.96
C ALA A 36 2.77 21.07 6.32
N TRP A 37 3.61 20.07 6.13
CA TRP A 37 4.99 20.20 5.65
C TRP A 37 5.27 19.20 4.54
N ILE A 38 5.59 19.68 3.34
CA ILE A 38 6.05 18.83 2.22
C ILE A 38 7.57 18.68 2.34
N PRO A 39 8.11 17.48 2.60
CA PRO A 39 9.55 17.25 2.67
C PRO A 39 10.24 17.47 1.31
N PRO A 40 11.57 17.70 1.31
CA PRO A 40 12.37 17.60 0.09
C PRO A 40 12.07 16.30 -0.67
N HIS A 41 11.99 16.40 -2.00
CA HIS A 41 11.83 15.25 -2.89
C HIS A 41 10.58 14.39 -2.67
N ALA A 42 9.58 14.92 -1.95
CA ALA A 42 8.32 14.23 -1.74
C ALA A 42 7.60 13.96 -3.06
N ILE A 43 6.91 12.82 -3.14
CA ILE A 43 6.09 12.44 -4.29
C ILE A 43 4.65 12.89 -4.04
N ALA A 44 4.06 13.53 -5.05
CA ALA A 44 2.67 13.94 -5.01
C ALA A 44 1.75 12.71 -4.92
N ASP A 45 0.64 12.87 -4.23
CA ASP A 45 -0.43 11.89 -4.10
C ASP A 45 -1.30 11.86 -5.37
N HIS A 46 -1.62 13.03 -5.89
CA HIS A 46 -2.35 13.21 -7.14
C HIS A 46 -1.71 14.30 -8.00
N ILE A 47 -1.99 14.23 -9.29
CA ILE A 47 -1.68 15.30 -10.25
C ILE A 47 -2.99 15.67 -10.93
N LEU A 48 -3.37 16.94 -10.80
CA LEU A 48 -4.59 17.46 -11.40
C LEU A 48 -4.50 17.47 -12.92
N LEU A 49 -5.63 17.60 -13.61
CA LEU A 49 -5.68 17.66 -15.09
C LEU A 49 -4.90 18.86 -15.67
N ASP A 50 -4.67 19.89 -14.86
CA ASP A 50 -3.85 21.04 -15.22
C ASP A 50 -2.35 20.86 -14.90
N GLY A 51 -1.94 19.66 -14.47
CA GLY A 51 -0.56 19.28 -14.17
C GLY A 51 -0.08 19.68 -12.79
N ARG A 52 -0.91 20.30 -11.94
CA ARG A 52 -0.46 20.73 -10.60
C ARG A 52 -0.47 19.56 -9.59
N PRO A 53 0.56 19.44 -8.74
CA PRO A 53 0.64 18.38 -7.74
C PRO A 53 -0.22 18.66 -6.52
N VAL A 54 -0.83 17.59 -6.00
CA VAL A 54 -1.47 17.51 -4.69
C VAL A 54 -0.71 16.46 -3.89
N PHE A 55 -0.10 16.84 -2.79
CA PHE A 55 0.76 15.96 -1.97
C PHE A 55 0.00 15.23 -0.86
N TYR A 56 -1.24 15.61 -0.57
CA TYR A 56 -2.05 15.02 0.48
C TYR A 56 -3.41 14.58 -0.04
N PRO A 57 -3.98 13.50 0.51
CA PRO A 57 -5.30 13.04 0.11
C PRO A 57 -6.39 14.03 0.56
N GLY A 58 -7.61 13.86 0.03
CA GLY A 58 -8.84 14.49 0.51
C GLY A 58 -9.15 15.90 -0.03
N THR A 59 -8.15 16.77 -0.23
CA THR A 59 -8.42 18.16 -0.67
C THR A 59 -8.59 18.30 -2.19
N TYR A 60 -7.99 17.41 -2.98
CA TYR A 60 -7.95 17.46 -4.46
C TYR A 60 -7.66 18.88 -5.01
N SER A 61 -6.88 19.65 -4.25
CA SER A 61 -6.53 21.03 -4.52
C SER A 61 -5.02 21.15 -4.46
N ALA A 62 -4.41 21.73 -5.48
CA ALA A 62 -2.98 22.04 -5.50
C ALA A 62 -2.64 23.34 -4.76
N GLY A 63 -3.57 23.84 -3.94
CA GLY A 63 -3.39 25.03 -3.12
C GLY A 63 -2.46 24.81 -1.92
N GLU A 64 -2.20 25.90 -1.22
CA GLU A 64 -1.42 25.92 0.02
C GLU A 64 -2.24 25.47 1.24
N ASP A 65 -3.49 25.07 1.03
CA ASP A 65 -4.46 24.59 2.04
C ASP A 65 -4.50 23.05 2.17
N GLN A 66 -3.72 22.33 1.36
CA GLN A 66 -3.64 20.86 1.40
C GLN A 66 -2.97 20.33 2.69
N GLY A 67 -3.27 19.09 3.04
CA GLY A 67 -2.72 18.40 4.22
C GLY A 67 -3.36 18.82 5.54
N GLY A 68 -2.69 18.49 6.64
CA GLY A 68 -3.20 18.66 7.99
C GLY A 68 -3.97 17.42 8.46
N GLU A 69 -4.37 17.40 9.73
CA GLU A 69 -5.25 16.34 10.21
C GLU A 69 -6.62 16.40 9.51
N PRO A 70 -7.20 15.28 9.09
CA PRO A 70 -6.79 13.88 9.37
C PRO A 70 -5.91 13.25 8.28
N TRP A 71 -5.41 14.02 7.32
CA TRP A 71 -4.69 13.53 6.12
C TRP A 71 -3.17 13.48 6.27
N GLY A 72 -2.66 13.98 7.40
CA GLY A 72 -1.23 13.94 7.77
C GLY A 72 -0.62 15.32 7.79
N ILE A 73 0.39 15.49 8.65
CA ILE A 73 1.24 16.68 8.69
C ILE A 73 2.35 16.59 7.65
N VAL A 74 2.70 15.37 7.22
CA VAL A 74 3.58 15.12 6.05
C VAL A 74 2.89 14.18 5.05
N PRO A 75 3.27 14.18 3.76
CA PRO A 75 2.62 13.41 2.71
C PRO A 75 2.55 11.89 2.98
N PRO A 76 1.60 11.16 2.36
CA PRO A 76 1.54 9.72 2.48
C PRO A 76 2.85 9.04 2.06
N VAL A 77 3.27 8.06 2.86
CA VAL A 77 4.56 7.39 2.68
C VAL A 77 4.57 6.52 1.44
N ASN A 78 3.49 5.77 1.16
CA ASN A 78 3.44 4.77 0.09
C ASN A 78 3.77 5.36 -1.29
N ASN A 79 3.40 6.61 -1.57
CA ASN A 79 3.58 7.24 -2.89
C ASN A 79 5.05 7.21 -3.34
N HIS A 80 5.96 7.40 -2.39
CA HIS A 80 7.40 7.37 -2.60
C HIS A 80 7.91 5.98 -3.02
N TYR A 81 7.27 4.92 -2.51
CA TYR A 81 7.62 3.53 -2.80
C TYR A 81 6.85 2.97 -4.00
N ASP A 82 5.67 3.52 -4.30
CA ASP A 82 4.84 3.11 -5.43
C ASP A 82 5.37 3.65 -6.76
N VAL A 83 5.98 4.84 -6.78
CA VAL A 83 6.66 5.36 -7.99
C VAL A 83 7.90 4.52 -8.35
N ILE A 84 8.61 4.00 -7.35
CA ILE A 84 9.72 3.05 -7.52
C ILE A 84 9.21 1.72 -8.09
N TRP A 85 8.07 1.25 -7.58
CA TRP A 85 7.45 0.05 -8.11
C TRP A 85 7.00 0.21 -9.58
N LEU A 86 6.48 1.38 -9.96
CA LEU A 86 6.18 1.67 -11.36
C LEU A 86 7.42 1.60 -12.26
N ALA A 87 8.52 2.26 -11.85
CA ALA A 87 9.77 2.22 -12.59
C ALA A 87 10.33 0.78 -12.71
N HIS A 88 10.24 -0.01 -11.63
CA HIS A 88 10.64 -1.40 -11.64
C HIS A 88 9.79 -2.25 -12.59
N MET A 89 8.46 -2.11 -12.56
CA MET A 89 7.56 -2.81 -13.49
C MET A 89 7.84 -2.45 -14.95
N LEU A 90 8.12 -1.18 -15.26
CA LEU A 90 8.50 -0.74 -16.60
C LEU A 90 9.78 -1.46 -17.05
N TRP A 91 10.83 -1.39 -16.23
CA TRP A 91 12.10 -2.07 -16.48
C TRP A 91 11.94 -3.59 -16.67
N SER A 92 11.17 -4.26 -15.80
CA SER A 92 10.94 -5.71 -15.90
C SER A 92 10.18 -6.12 -17.16
N ARG A 93 9.37 -5.23 -17.76
CA ARG A 93 8.63 -5.51 -19.00
C ARG A 93 9.44 -5.22 -20.25
N CYS A 94 10.14 -4.08 -20.30
CA CYS A 94 10.89 -3.68 -21.48
C CYS A 94 12.27 -4.35 -21.56
N GLY A 95 12.82 -4.81 -20.43
CA GLY A 95 14.17 -5.38 -20.34
C GLY A 95 15.29 -4.36 -20.54
N ASP A 96 14.98 -3.06 -20.65
CA ASP A 96 15.93 -1.99 -20.90
C ASP A 96 15.79 -0.86 -19.87
N GLY A 97 16.87 -0.59 -19.14
CA GLY A 97 16.94 0.46 -18.14
C GLY A 97 17.29 1.85 -18.69
N ALA A 98 17.44 2.03 -20.01
CA ALA A 98 17.87 3.30 -20.61
C ALA A 98 17.02 4.51 -20.17
N PHE A 99 15.70 4.32 -20.03
CA PHE A 99 14.78 5.38 -19.59
C PHE A 99 15.13 5.95 -18.21
N LEU A 100 15.78 5.16 -17.33
CA LEU A 100 16.17 5.60 -16.00
C LEU A 100 17.24 6.71 -16.01
N ARG A 101 17.93 6.88 -17.14
CA ARG A 101 18.92 7.95 -17.38
C ARG A 101 18.32 9.21 -17.97
N GLU A 102 17.05 9.18 -18.36
CA GLU A 102 16.37 10.38 -18.86
C GLU A 102 16.32 11.44 -17.75
N GLU A 103 16.57 12.69 -18.12
CA GLU A 103 16.52 13.80 -17.18
C GLU A 103 15.14 14.45 -17.17
N VAL A 104 14.66 14.73 -15.96
CA VAL A 104 13.49 15.57 -15.72
C VAL A 104 13.91 16.63 -14.70
N ASN A 105 13.69 17.91 -15.02
CA ASN A 105 14.09 19.07 -14.21
C ASN A 105 15.52 18.93 -13.62
N GLY A 106 16.50 18.54 -14.45
CA GLY A 106 17.93 18.50 -14.11
C GLY A 106 18.40 17.31 -13.25
N LEU A 107 17.56 16.30 -13.03
CA LEU A 107 17.95 15.05 -12.38
C LEU A 107 17.47 13.87 -13.23
N SER A 108 18.27 12.80 -13.29
CA SER A 108 17.84 11.56 -13.92
C SER A 108 16.64 10.95 -13.20
N LEU A 109 15.82 10.18 -13.91
CA LEU A 109 14.70 9.47 -13.29
C LEU A 109 15.19 8.58 -12.13
N TYR A 110 16.34 7.92 -12.28
CA TYR A 110 16.93 7.12 -11.22
C TYR A 110 17.28 7.94 -9.96
N GLU A 111 17.93 9.10 -10.11
CA GLU A 111 18.23 9.98 -8.97
C GLU A 111 16.96 10.47 -8.27
N ARG A 112 15.90 10.77 -9.03
CA ARG A 112 14.60 11.15 -8.45
C ARG A 112 13.97 10.04 -7.63
N LEU A 113 14.08 8.80 -8.09
CA LEU A 113 13.60 7.62 -7.37
C LEU A 113 14.39 7.37 -6.08
N THR A 114 15.71 7.52 -6.10
CA THR A 114 16.55 7.35 -4.89
C THR A 114 16.30 8.47 -3.87
N LEU A 115 16.08 9.70 -4.33
CA LEU A 115 15.69 10.81 -3.47
C LEU A 115 14.27 10.63 -2.90
N ALA A 116 13.32 10.16 -3.70
CA ALA A 116 11.97 9.82 -3.23
C ALA A 116 12.00 8.76 -2.13
N TYR A 117 12.79 7.70 -2.31
CA TYR A 117 12.96 6.63 -1.32
C TYR A 117 13.38 7.16 0.06
N GLY A 118 14.22 8.20 0.10
CA GLY A 118 14.74 8.79 1.32
C GLY A 118 13.82 9.82 2.00
N ALA A 119 12.72 10.24 1.37
CA ALA A 119 11.87 11.29 1.91
C ALA A 119 11.05 10.89 3.17
N PRO A 120 10.50 9.67 3.27
CA PRO A 120 9.79 9.23 4.48
C PRO A 120 10.69 9.15 5.72
N SER A 121 10.12 9.39 6.91
CA SER A 121 10.84 9.23 8.18
C SER A 121 11.01 7.76 8.55
N THR A 122 12.21 7.39 8.99
CA THR A 122 12.54 5.99 9.28
C THR A 122 13.42 5.84 10.51
N ASP A 123 13.29 4.71 11.18
CA ASP A 123 14.11 4.35 12.32
C ASP A 123 15.52 3.94 11.85
N ALA A 124 16.54 4.65 12.32
CA ALA A 124 17.91 4.48 11.85
C ALA A 124 18.51 3.10 12.18
N GLN A 125 18.01 2.41 13.21
CA GLN A 125 18.51 1.08 13.58
C GLN A 125 17.84 -0.01 12.75
N THR A 126 16.51 0.03 12.66
CA THR A 126 15.69 -1.05 12.09
C THR A 126 15.35 -0.85 10.62
N GLY A 127 15.33 0.38 10.14
CA GLY A 127 14.94 0.73 8.77
C GLY A 127 13.42 0.74 8.59
N LEU A 128 12.66 0.55 9.66
CA LEU A 128 11.22 0.60 9.62
C LEU A 128 10.73 2.04 9.47
N VAL A 129 9.67 2.23 8.70
CA VAL A 129 9.02 3.54 8.56
C VAL A 129 8.41 3.91 9.90
N VAL A 130 8.67 5.13 10.36
CA VAL A 130 8.20 5.64 11.65
C VAL A 130 7.48 6.95 11.47
N THR A 131 6.43 7.15 12.24
CA THR A 131 5.74 8.42 12.33
C THR A 131 5.35 8.74 13.76
N THR A 132 5.32 10.02 14.09
CA THR A 132 4.98 10.56 15.41
C THR A 132 3.80 11.51 15.29
N PRO A 133 3.09 11.84 16.38
CA PRO A 133 2.00 12.81 16.33
C PRO A 133 2.40 14.17 15.69
N ASP A 134 3.62 14.66 15.94
CA ASP A 134 4.12 15.94 15.43
C ASP A 134 4.53 15.90 13.95
N LYS A 135 4.89 14.72 13.42
CA LYS A 135 5.29 14.51 12.03
C LYS A 135 4.45 13.42 11.39
N ARG A 136 3.14 13.45 11.65
CA ARG A 136 2.27 12.34 11.28
C ARG A 136 2.20 12.21 9.76
N ALA A 137 2.53 11.03 9.27
CA ALA A 137 2.33 10.61 7.89
C ALA A 137 1.20 9.57 7.85
N VAL A 138 0.45 9.53 6.76
CA VAL A 138 -0.32 8.33 6.42
C VAL A 138 0.67 7.29 5.88
N GLY A 139 0.61 6.06 6.38
CA GLY A 139 1.51 5.00 5.92
C GLY A 139 1.14 4.41 4.56
N PHE A 140 -0.16 4.31 4.28
CA PHE A 140 -0.71 3.61 3.13
C PHE A 140 -2.06 4.22 2.75
N ILE A 141 -2.29 4.43 1.45
CA ILE A 141 -3.47 5.12 0.92
C ILE A 141 -4.81 4.47 1.32
N PHE A 142 -4.82 3.16 1.57
CA PHE A 142 -6.01 2.44 2.06
C PHE A 142 -6.25 2.61 3.58
N CYS A 143 -5.48 3.47 4.24
CA CYS A 143 -5.59 3.85 5.64
C CYS A 143 -5.54 5.37 5.85
N ASP A 144 -5.84 6.19 4.83
CA ASP A 144 -5.79 7.66 4.88
C ASP A 144 -6.53 8.29 6.07
N SER A 145 -7.69 7.75 6.41
CA SER A 145 -8.55 8.22 7.51
C SER A 145 -8.22 7.59 8.86
N ILE A 146 -7.22 6.71 8.93
CA ILE A 146 -6.84 5.99 10.14
C ILE A 146 -5.63 6.66 10.78
N TYR A 147 -5.80 7.09 12.03
CA TYR A 147 -4.70 7.71 12.76
C TYR A 147 -3.79 6.62 13.33
N MET A 148 -2.61 6.47 12.72
CA MET A 148 -1.56 5.54 13.14
C MET A 148 -0.30 6.28 13.58
N THR A 149 0.40 5.76 14.59
CA THR A 149 1.72 6.28 15.03
C THR A 149 2.70 5.16 15.38
N GLY A 150 3.95 5.52 15.65
CA GLY A 150 5.03 4.58 15.88
C GLY A 150 5.58 4.04 14.57
N LYS A 151 6.07 2.80 14.59
CA LYS A 151 6.51 2.10 13.37
C LYS A 151 5.29 1.58 12.62
N LEU A 152 5.24 1.75 11.31
CA LEU A 152 4.09 1.41 10.46
C LEU A 152 4.39 0.15 9.63
N LEU A 153 3.57 -0.89 9.75
CA LEU A 153 3.80 -2.19 9.10
C LEU A 153 3.77 -2.06 7.58
N MET A 154 2.63 -1.67 7.00
CA MET A 154 2.46 -1.66 5.54
C MET A 154 3.48 -0.75 4.86
N ALA A 155 3.73 0.45 5.42
CA ALA A 155 4.75 1.35 4.88
C ALA A 155 6.16 0.75 4.93
N SER A 156 6.49 -0.02 5.97
CA SER A 156 7.78 -0.73 6.06
C SER A 156 7.89 -1.88 5.07
N LEU A 157 6.80 -2.62 4.80
CA LEU A 157 6.74 -3.64 3.75
C LEU A 157 6.92 -3.04 2.35
N LEU A 158 6.30 -1.89 2.09
CA LEU A 158 6.48 -1.16 0.84
C LEU A 158 7.91 -0.63 0.70
N ARG A 159 8.53 -0.16 1.79
CA ARG A 159 9.95 0.21 1.79
C ARG A 159 10.82 -1.00 1.46
N TYR A 160 10.61 -2.15 2.10
CA TYR A 160 11.33 -3.40 1.81
C TYR A 160 11.24 -3.76 0.32
N ARG A 161 10.04 -3.71 -0.27
CA ARG A 161 9.84 -3.91 -1.71
C ARG A 161 10.66 -2.91 -2.52
N ALA A 162 10.53 -1.62 -2.22
CA ALA A 162 11.22 -0.56 -2.93
C ALA A 162 12.76 -0.68 -2.82
N SER A 163 13.30 -1.11 -1.66
CA SER A 163 14.72 -1.39 -1.47
C SER A 163 15.19 -2.50 -2.42
N ARG A 164 14.45 -3.60 -2.51
CA ARG A 164 14.81 -4.69 -3.45
C ARG A 164 14.76 -4.23 -4.90
N GLN A 165 13.72 -3.48 -5.26
CA GLN A 165 13.53 -2.95 -6.60
C GLN A 165 14.64 -1.96 -6.99
N LEU A 166 14.97 -1.00 -6.11
CA LEU A 166 16.10 -0.09 -6.35
C LEU A 166 17.43 -0.83 -6.43
N ALA A 167 17.64 -1.88 -5.65
CA ALA A 167 18.85 -2.69 -5.77
C ALA A 167 18.97 -3.36 -7.16
N GLU A 168 17.87 -3.82 -7.73
CA GLU A 168 17.84 -4.40 -9.09
C GLU A 168 18.05 -3.34 -10.17
N LEU A 169 17.35 -2.20 -10.06
CA LEU A 169 17.53 -1.07 -10.98
C LEU A 169 18.98 -0.54 -10.93
N ALA A 170 19.56 -0.43 -9.74
CA ALA A 170 20.96 -0.03 -9.55
C ALA A 170 21.92 -0.99 -10.26
N ARG A 171 21.72 -2.31 -10.15
CA ARG A 171 22.53 -3.32 -10.88
C ARG A 171 22.40 -3.15 -12.38
N CYS A 172 21.18 -2.94 -12.89
CA CYS A 172 20.95 -2.69 -14.31
C CYS A 172 21.73 -1.47 -14.80
N LEU A 173 21.82 -0.42 -13.98
CA LEU A 173 22.54 0.80 -14.31
C LEU A 173 24.06 0.75 -14.09
N GLY A 174 24.59 -0.34 -13.52
CA GLY A 174 26.00 -0.46 -13.15
C GLY A 174 26.38 0.28 -11.86
N CYS A 175 25.39 0.72 -11.07
CA CYS A 175 25.57 1.46 -9.82
C CYS A 175 25.78 0.47 -8.64
N ALA A 176 26.94 -0.16 -8.58
CA ALA A 176 27.21 -1.24 -7.60
C ALA A 176 27.07 -0.79 -6.12
N GLY A 177 27.47 0.44 -5.79
CA GLY A 177 27.35 1.00 -4.43
C GLY A 177 25.89 1.06 -3.96
N ASP A 178 25.01 1.61 -4.80
CA ASP A 178 23.57 1.69 -4.53
C ASP A 178 22.94 0.31 -4.43
N ALA A 179 23.33 -0.63 -5.30
CA ALA A 179 22.83 -2.00 -5.24
C ALA A 179 23.13 -2.68 -3.90
N VAL A 180 24.33 -2.46 -3.36
CA VAL A 180 24.73 -2.94 -2.02
C VAL A 180 23.94 -2.22 -0.93
N PHE A 181 23.83 -0.89 -1.01
CA PHE A 181 23.09 -0.09 -0.04
C PHE A 181 21.62 -0.53 0.08
N PHE A 182 20.89 -0.54 -1.03
CA PHE A 182 19.47 -0.89 -1.02
C PHE A 182 19.24 -2.37 -0.71
N GLY A 183 20.16 -3.27 -1.13
CA GLY A 183 20.13 -4.67 -0.69
C GLY A 183 20.29 -4.82 0.83
N GLY A 184 21.20 -4.04 1.42
CA GLY A 184 21.40 -3.97 2.88
C GLY A 184 20.17 -3.43 3.62
N GLU A 185 19.53 -2.40 3.08
CA GLU A 185 18.29 -1.85 3.63
C GLU A 185 17.15 -2.89 3.62
N ALA A 186 16.98 -3.62 2.52
CA ALA A 186 15.99 -4.68 2.43
C ALA A 186 16.21 -5.76 3.50
N ALA A 187 17.45 -6.23 3.65
CA ALA A 187 17.81 -7.23 4.65
C ALA A 187 17.61 -6.73 6.09
N ARG A 188 17.92 -5.46 6.34
CA ARG A 188 17.75 -4.81 7.65
C ARG A 188 16.28 -4.71 8.01
N ILE A 189 15.42 -4.26 7.09
CA ILE A 189 13.97 -4.19 7.32
C ILE A 189 13.38 -5.58 7.58
N ALA A 190 13.68 -6.55 6.72
CA ALA A 190 13.13 -7.91 6.83
C ALA A 190 13.45 -8.55 8.20
N ARG A 191 14.66 -8.32 8.72
CA ARG A 191 15.06 -8.82 10.05
C ARG A 191 14.19 -8.27 11.18
N HIS A 192 13.80 -7.00 11.13
CA HIS A 192 13.11 -6.33 12.23
C HIS A 192 11.58 -6.38 12.12
N ILE A 193 11.01 -6.78 10.96
CA ILE A 193 9.56 -6.92 10.78
C ILE A 193 8.96 -7.89 11.83
N PRO A 194 9.46 -9.14 12.01
CA PRO A 194 8.82 -10.08 12.92
C PRO A 194 8.83 -9.60 14.37
N GLU A 195 9.98 -9.20 14.89
CA GLU A 195 10.13 -8.75 16.29
C GLU A 195 9.34 -7.47 16.61
N THR A 196 9.09 -6.62 15.62
CA THR A 196 8.39 -5.35 15.83
C THR A 196 6.87 -5.55 15.75
N PHE A 197 6.39 -6.35 14.79
CA PHE A 197 4.98 -6.36 14.43
C PHE A 197 4.24 -7.63 14.83
N VAL A 198 4.91 -8.78 14.95
CA VAL A 198 4.23 -10.01 15.36
C VAL A 198 3.67 -9.82 16.77
N CYS A 199 2.36 -9.98 16.89
CA CYS A 199 1.65 -9.99 18.16
C CYS A 199 0.95 -11.33 18.28
N PRO A 200 1.36 -12.21 19.21
CA PRO A 200 0.51 -13.29 19.63
C PRO A 200 -0.70 -12.67 20.36
N GLY A 201 -1.90 -12.88 19.84
CA GLY A 201 -3.15 -12.50 20.50
C GLY A 201 -3.90 -13.73 21.03
N GLU A 202 -4.98 -13.50 21.78
CA GLU A 202 -5.92 -14.58 22.18
C GLU A 202 -6.53 -15.28 20.95
N THR A 203 -6.61 -14.56 19.82
CA THR A 203 -7.13 -15.03 18.53
C THR A 203 -6.03 -15.31 17.51
N GLY A 204 -4.85 -15.80 17.93
CA GLY A 204 -3.79 -16.29 17.03
C GLY A 204 -2.65 -15.33 16.71
N VAL A 205 -1.84 -15.67 15.69
CA VAL A 205 -0.61 -14.94 15.31
C VAL A 205 -0.89 -13.96 14.18
N TRP A 206 -0.91 -12.67 14.50
CA TRP A 206 -1.08 -11.58 13.55
C TRP A 206 0.14 -10.66 13.54
N LEU A 207 0.28 -9.87 12.48
CA LEU A 207 1.09 -8.67 12.55
C LEU A 207 0.17 -7.48 12.89
N ARG A 208 0.58 -6.63 13.83
CA ARG A 208 -0.12 -5.38 14.16
C ARG A 208 0.15 -4.30 13.10
N ALA A 209 -0.83 -3.43 12.85
CA ALA A 209 -0.71 -2.35 11.85
C ALA A 209 0.44 -1.37 12.17
N CYS A 210 0.63 -1.07 13.45
CA CYS A 210 1.67 -0.17 13.93
C CYS A 210 2.03 -0.41 15.40
N THR A 211 3.04 0.28 15.92
CA THR A 211 3.49 0.13 17.31
C THR A 211 2.94 1.18 18.27
N GLY A 212 2.31 2.24 17.77
CA GLY A 212 1.70 3.32 18.55
C GLY A 212 0.17 3.23 18.56
N VAL A 213 -0.48 4.36 18.29
CA VAL A 213 -1.95 4.46 18.24
C VAL A 213 -2.48 3.65 17.06
N SER A 214 -3.57 2.90 17.27
CA SER A 214 -4.19 1.99 16.30
C SER A 214 -3.38 0.72 15.99
N ALA A 215 -2.70 0.18 17.01
CA ALA A 215 -1.91 -1.07 16.93
C ALA A 215 -2.75 -2.36 16.86
N GLN A 216 -3.96 -2.33 16.30
CA GLN A 216 -4.79 -3.52 16.09
C GLN A 216 -4.13 -4.50 15.10
N PRO A 217 -4.50 -5.79 15.13
CA PRO A 217 -4.12 -6.76 14.09
C PRO A 217 -4.47 -6.24 12.69
N ASP A 218 -3.52 -6.36 11.76
CA ASP A 218 -3.66 -5.93 10.37
C ASP A 218 -3.67 -7.15 9.45
N VAL A 219 -4.85 -7.50 8.95
CA VAL A 219 -5.07 -8.59 8.01
C VAL A 219 -4.29 -8.34 6.73
N TRP A 220 -4.33 -7.12 6.19
CA TRP A 220 -3.71 -6.81 4.91
C TRP A 220 -2.19 -6.81 5.02
N GLY A 221 -1.67 -6.18 6.07
CA GLY A 221 -0.24 -6.21 6.39
C GLY A 221 0.27 -7.64 6.63
N SER A 222 -0.52 -8.49 7.30
CA SER A 222 -0.19 -9.90 7.53
C SER A 222 -0.18 -10.71 6.22
N ILE A 223 -1.19 -10.54 5.36
CA ILE A 223 -1.24 -11.16 4.03
C ILE A 223 -0.03 -10.73 3.21
N TYR A 224 0.22 -9.42 3.15
CA TYR A 224 1.26 -8.87 2.29
C TYR A 224 2.66 -9.26 2.76
N ALA A 225 2.91 -9.36 4.07
CA ALA A 225 4.17 -9.85 4.61
C ALA A 225 4.45 -11.30 4.18
N VAL A 226 3.44 -12.19 4.23
CA VAL A 226 3.60 -13.58 3.76
C VAL A 226 3.76 -13.63 2.25
N TYR A 227 2.98 -12.84 1.50
CA TYR A 227 3.06 -12.76 0.03
C TYR A 227 4.45 -12.31 -0.45
N MET A 228 5.05 -11.33 0.23
CA MET A 228 6.37 -10.78 -0.11
C MET A 228 7.55 -11.63 0.38
N ASP A 229 7.29 -12.78 1.00
CA ASP A 229 8.29 -13.68 1.60
C ASP A 229 9.28 -12.93 2.52
N VAL A 230 8.76 -12.02 3.34
CA VAL A 230 9.58 -11.20 4.25
C VAL A 230 9.75 -11.84 5.62
N LEU A 231 8.88 -12.80 5.96
CA LEU A 231 8.83 -13.43 7.27
C LEU A 231 9.67 -14.72 7.30
N PRO A 232 10.32 -15.04 8.44
CA PRO A 232 10.87 -16.37 8.67
C PRO A 232 9.83 -17.46 8.45
N ILE A 233 10.27 -18.63 7.99
CA ILE A 233 9.38 -19.71 7.52
C ILE A 233 8.35 -20.18 8.56
N ASP A 234 8.75 -20.24 9.83
CA ASP A 234 7.91 -20.63 10.97
C ASP A 234 6.87 -19.56 11.30
N VAL A 235 7.28 -18.28 11.30
CA VAL A 235 6.38 -17.14 11.48
C VAL A 235 5.38 -17.06 10.32
N ALA A 236 5.85 -17.21 9.09
CA ALA A 236 5.00 -17.21 7.90
C ALA A 236 3.98 -18.36 7.93
N ALA A 237 4.38 -19.55 8.39
CA ALA A 237 3.46 -20.68 8.57
C ALA A 237 2.39 -20.38 9.61
N ALA A 238 2.76 -19.83 10.77
CA ALA A 238 1.81 -19.47 11.82
C ALA A 238 0.79 -18.42 11.36
N VAL A 239 1.26 -17.36 10.69
CA VAL A 239 0.39 -16.31 10.12
C VAL A 239 -0.54 -16.89 9.05
N ARG A 240 -0.05 -17.81 8.21
CA ARG A 240 -0.87 -18.46 7.16
C ARG A 240 -1.96 -19.35 7.75
N THR A 241 -1.64 -20.10 8.80
CA THR A 241 -2.64 -20.88 9.55
C THR A 241 -3.71 -19.97 10.13
N GLU A 242 -3.31 -18.85 10.73
CA GLU A 242 -4.24 -17.88 11.31
C GLU A 242 -5.13 -17.22 10.25
N LEU A 243 -4.57 -16.78 9.13
CA LEU A 243 -5.31 -16.19 8.00
C LEU A 243 -6.39 -17.14 7.47
N ALA A 244 -6.05 -18.43 7.35
CA ALA A 244 -7.00 -19.43 6.89
C ALA A 244 -8.11 -19.71 7.91
N ALA A 245 -7.76 -19.84 9.20
CA ALA A 245 -8.75 -20.02 10.25
C ALA A 245 -9.69 -18.80 10.32
N ALA A 246 -9.16 -17.59 10.17
CA ALA A 246 -9.95 -16.37 10.11
C ALA A 246 -10.89 -16.32 8.90
N LEU A 247 -10.42 -16.77 7.74
CA LEU A 247 -11.25 -16.86 6.52
C LEU A 247 -12.36 -17.90 6.67
N GLN A 248 -12.04 -19.11 7.15
CA GLN A 248 -13.02 -20.19 7.36
C GLN A 248 -14.11 -19.81 8.36
N ASN A 249 -13.73 -19.05 9.40
CA ASN A 249 -14.65 -18.58 10.43
C ASN A 249 -15.35 -17.26 10.08
N GLY A 250 -15.22 -16.76 8.84
CA GLY A 250 -15.90 -15.54 8.38
C GLY A 250 -15.42 -14.26 9.09
N ARG A 251 -14.22 -14.24 9.67
CA ARG A 251 -13.70 -13.09 10.44
C ARG A 251 -13.10 -11.98 9.60
N ILE A 252 -12.79 -12.24 8.34
CA ILE A 252 -12.02 -11.30 7.52
C ILE A 252 -12.61 -11.06 6.13
N GLU A 253 -13.63 -11.80 5.71
CA GLU A 253 -14.10 -11.79 4.32
C GLU A 253 -15.62 -11.65 4.20
N GLU A 254 -16.03 -10.90 3.18
CA GLU A 254 -17.40 -10.77 2.68
C GLU A 254 -17.34 -10.70 1.15
N ASP A 255 -18.03 -11.58 0.43
CA ASP A 255 -18.15 -11.54 -1.04
C ASP A 255 -16.81 -11.46 -1.81
N GLY A 256 -15.79 -12.13 -1.29
CA GLY A 256 -14.42 -12.15 -1.79
C GLY A 256 -13.62 -10.88 -1.48
N ALA A 257 -14.18 -9.92 -0.74
CA ALA A 257 -13.52 -8.71 -0.26
C ALA A 257 -13.01 -8.92 1.17
N ILE A 258 -11.87 -8.31 1.52
CA ILE A 258 -11.17 -8.52 2.78
C ILE A 258 -11.15 -7.23 3.61
N ARG A 259 -11.45 -7.31 4.90
CA ARG A 259 -11.36 -6.17 5.84
C ARG A 259 -9.96 -6.03 6.44
N HIS A 260 -9.63 -4.84 6.94
CA HIS A 260 -8.30 -4.56 7.49
C HIS A 260 -8.06 -5.16 8.88
N VAL A 261 -9.02 -5.06 9.79
CA VAL A 261 -8.93 -5.59 11.16
C VAL A 261 -9.85 -6.80 11.26
N PRO A 262 -9.45 -7.97 11.78
CA PRO A 262 -10.36 -9.12 11.92
C PRO A 262 -11.56 -8.80 12.82
N ILE A 263 -12.73 -9.37 12.53
CA ILE A 263 -13.88 -9.32 13.45
C ILE A 263 -13.45 -9.91 14.80
N GLY A 264 -13.82 -9.21 15.88
CA GLY A 264 -13.46 -9.57 17.25
C GLY A 264 -12.14 -8.97 17.72
N CYS A 265 -11.42 -8.25 16.85
CA CYS A 265 -10.19 -7.53 17.18
C CYS A 265 -10.34 -6.00 17.05
N ASP A 266 -11.59 -5.52 16.98
CA ASP A 266 -11.92 -4.09 16.92
C ASP A 266 -11.43 -3.37 18.19
N ALA A 267 -10.98 -2.12 18.05
CA ALA A 267 -10.50 -1.33 19.18
C ALA A 267 -11.60 -1.04 20.22
N SER A 268 -12.87 -1.01 19.79
CA SER A 268 -14.05 -0.94 20.67
C SER A 268 -15.29 -1.43 19.92
N GLU A 269 -16.41 -1.57 20.63
CA GLU A 269 -17.72 -1.88 20.02
C GLU A 269 -18.17 -0.85 18.96
N LYS A 270 -17.55 0.34 18.93
CA LYS A 270 -17.91 1.45 18.05
C LYS A 270 -16.84 1.81 17.03
N SER A 271 -15.75 1.05 16.93
CA SER A 271 -14.69 1.33 15.96
C SER A 271 -13.73 0.16 15.80
N ALA A 272 -13.38 -0.17 14.55
CA ALA A 272 -12.37 -1.18 14.27
C ALA A 272 -10.98 -0.68 14.67
N TRP A 273 -10.68 0.60 14.39
CA TRP A 273 -9.42 1.25 14.77
C TRP A 273 -9.56 2.13 16.02
N GLU A 274 -8.48 2.27 16.77
CA GLU A 274 -8.44 3.09 17.99
C GLU A 274 -8.80 4.55 17.72
N ARG A 275 -8.34 5.11 16.60
CA ARG A 275 -8.59 6.52 16.26
C ARG A 275 -8.82 6.73 14.78
N THR A 276 -10.01 7.21 14.45
CA THR A 276 -10.42 7.61 13.09
C THR A 276 -11.69 8.47 13.18
N GLN A 277 -11.93 9.29 12.17
CA GLN A 277 -13.20 10.01 12.00
C GLN A 277 -14.23 9.20 11.19
N THR A 278 -13.80 8.11 10.56
CA THR A 278 -14.64 7.28 9.71
C THR A 278 -15.56 6.43 10.58
N PRO A 279 -16.88 6.42 10.35
CA PRO A 279 -17.80 5.62 11.15
C PRO A 279 -17.46 4.12 11.11
N HIS A 280 -17.80 3.41 12.18
CA HIS A 280 -17.58 1.96 12.28
C HIS A 280 -18.22 1.21 11.12
N ASN A 281 -17.51 0.22 10.59
CA ASN A 281 -17.92 -0.62 9.47
C ASN A 281 -18.27 0.20 8.21
N ARG A 282 -17.54 1.31 8.02
CA ARG A 282 -17.56 2.13 6.81
C ARG A 282 -16.14 2.36 6.33
N TYR A 283 -15.96 2.36 5.02
CA TYR A 283 -14.70 2.67 4.36
C TYR A 283 -13.48 1.99 5.02
N GLN A 284 -12.46 2.73 5.38
CA GLN A 284 -11.24 2.17 5.97
C GLN A 284 -11.41 1.70 7.44
N ASN A 285 -12.51 2.09 8.12
CA ASN A 285 -12.81 1.67 9.50
C ASN A 285 -13.70 0.41 9.56
N GLY A 286 -13.25 -0.65 8.88
CA GLY A 286 -13.87 -1.98 8.97
C GLY A 286 -14.77 -2.40 7.80
N ALA A 287 -14.76 -1.68 6.67
CA ALA A 287 -15.34 -2.21 5.43
C ALA A 287 -14.37 -3.19 4.75
N PHE A 288 -14.89 -3.89 3.75
CA PHE A 288 -14.19 -4.94 3.00
C PHE A 288 -13.77 -4.43 1.63
N TRP A 289 -12.58 -4.84 1.17
CA TRP A 289 -12.06 -4.43 -0.13
C TRP A 289 -11.52 -5.64 -0.89
N HIS A 290 -11.70 -5.66 -2.20
CA HIS A 290 -11.18 -6.74 -3.03
C HIS A 290 -9.68 -6.61 -3.32
N MET A 291 -9.05 -5.47 -3.01
CA MET A 291 -7.64 -5.20 -3.32
C MET A 291 -6.66 -6.29 -2.86
N PRO A 292 -6.64 -6.73 -1.59
CA PRO A 292 -5.68 -7.76 -1.12
C PRO A 292 -6.07 -9.19 -1.48
N THR A 293 -7.21 -9.41 -2.16
CA THR A 293 -7.76 -10.75 -2.38
C THR A 293 -6.80 -11.64 -3.18
N GLY A 294 -6.14 -11.11 -4.22
CA GLY A 294 -5.16 -11.88 -4.98
C GLY A 294 -3.96 -12.31 -4.14
N TRP A 295 -3.46 -11.44 -3.25
CA TRP A 295 -2.40 -11.80 -2.32
C TRP A 295 -2.83 -12.92 -1.38
N LEU A 296 -4.04 -12.85 -0.81
CA LEU A 296 -4.55 -13.90 0.08
C LEU A 296 -4.72 -15.23 -0.66
N VAL A 297 -5.24 -15.21 -1.89
CA VAL A 297 -5.35 -16.42 -2.71
C VAL A 297 -3.96 -17.02 -2.97
N ALA A 298 -2.97 -16.21 -3.36
CA ALA A 298 -1.59 -16.68 -3.59
C ALA A 298 -0.96 -17.26 -2.30
N VAL A 299 -1.18 -16.60 -1.16
CA VAL A 299 -0.74 -17.07 0.16
C VAL A 299 -1.40 -18.41 0.52
N LEU A 300 -2.67 -18.63 0.22
CA LEU A 300 -3.35 -19.87 0.58
C LEU A 300 -3.09 -21.02 -0.42
N ALA A 301 -2.83 -20.72 -1.69
CA ALA A 301 -2.81 -21.68 -2.79
C ALA A 301 -1.95 -22.94 -2.54
N GLN A 302 -0.78 -22.80 -1.92
CA GLN A 302 0.14 -23.93 -1.70
C GLN A 302 -0.27 -24.84 -0.54
N SER A 303 -0.89 -24.28 0.50
CA SER A 303 -1.18 -25.00 1.76
C SER A 303 -2.65 -25.35 1.95
N GLN A 304 -3.55 -24.56 1.34
CA GLN A 304 -5.00 -24.66 1.45
C GLN A 304 -5.65 -24.35 0.10
N PRO A 305 -5.37 -25.17 -0.95
CA PRO A 305 -5.79 -24.89 -2.32
C PRO A 305 -7.31 -24.82 -2.47
N GLU A 306 -8.07 -25.61 -1.71
CA GLU A 306 -9.55 -25.56 -1.74
C GLU A 306 -10.09 -24.23 -1.22
N LEU A 307 -9.53 -23.73 -0.12
CA LEU A 307 -9.92 -22.45 0.47
C LEU A 307 -9.54 -21.28 -0.45
N ALA A 308 -8.35 -21.34 -1.05
CA ALA A 308 -7.88 -20.35 -2.03
C ALA A 308 -8.81 -20.29 -3.26
N ASN A 309 -9.17 -21.46 -3.81
CA ASN A 309 -10.08 -21.55 -4.95
C ASN A 309 -11.49 -21.05 -4.59
N ALA A 310 -12.01 -21.41 -3.41
CA ALA A 310 -13.30 -20.94 -2.95
C ALA A 310 -13.34 -19.40 -2.83
N LEU A 311 -12.28 -18.79 -2.28
CA LEU A 311 -12.14 -17.33 -2.20
C LEU A 311 -12.10 -16.69 -3.59
N ALA A 312 -11.25 -17.20 -4.50
CA ALA A 312 -11.14 -16.69 -5.86
C ALA A 312 -12.47 -16.81 -6.63
N THR A 313 -13.20 -17.91 -6.43
CA THR A 313 -14.52 -18.13 -7.02
C THR A 313 -15.55 -17.12 -6.51
N ARG A 314 -15.58 -16.84 -5.19
CA ARG A 314 -16.47 -15.82 -4.61
C ARG A 314 -16.16 -14.43 -5.17
N PHE A 315 -14.89 -14.05 -5.22
CA PHE A 315 -14.44 -12.79 -5.81
C PHE A 315 -14.90 -12.63 -7.27
N VAL A 316 -14.61 -13.62 -8.12
CA VAL A 316 -14.99 -13.57 -9.55
C VAL A 316 -16.51 -13.54 -9.71
N LYS A 317 -17.24 -14.33 -8.92
CA LYS A 317 -18.70 -14.34 -8.92
C LYS A 317 -19.26 -12.97 -8.54
N HIS A 318 -18.81 -12.38 -7.44
CA HIS A 318 -19.27 -11.07 -7.00
C HIS A 318 -19.03 -9.99 -8.06
N MET A 319 -17.85 -9.98 -8.69
CA MET A 319 -17.53 -9.04 -9.76
C MET A 319 -18.40 -9.21 -11.00
N ARG A 320 -18.70 -10.46 -11.40
CA ARG A 320 -19.58 -10.73 -12.55
C ARG A 320 -21.04 -10.38 -12.27
N ASP A 321 -21.53 -10.73 -11.09
CA ASP A 321 -22.91 -10.49 -10.70
C ASP A 321 -23.20 -9.01 -10.59
N ASN A 322 -22.20 -8.20 -10.23
CA ASN A 322 -22.35 -6.78 -9.98
C ASN A 322 -21.68 -5.87 -11.01
N ALA A 323 -21.22 -6.41 -12.14
CA ALA A 323 -20.44 -5.68 -13.13
C ALA A 323 -21.16 -4.43 -13.64
N PHE A 324 -20.47 -3.28 -13.61
CA PHE A 324 -21.00 -1.99 -14.09
C PHE A 324 -21.49 -2.05 -15.56
N THR A 325 -21.00 -3.01 -16.35
CA THR A 325 -21.42 -3.23 -17.75
C THR A 325 -22.84 -3.79 -17.89
N LYS A 326 -23.49 -4.20 -16.79
CA LYS A 326 -24.87 -4.73 -16.80
C LYS A 326 -25.95 -3.65 -16.72
N GLY A 327 -25.56 -2.38 -16.59
CA GLY A 327 -26.47 -1.23 -16.55
C GLY A 327 -26.33 -0.40 -15.26
N GLU A 328 -27.07 0.70 -15.18
CA GLU A 328 -26.92 1.74 -14.14
C GLU A 328 -27.20 1.27 -12.71
N ALA A 329 -27.91 0.15 -12.53
CA ALA A 329 -28.15 -0.46 -11.22
C ALA A 329 -26.91 -1.18 -10.64
N PHE A 330 -25.84 -1.32 -11.43
CA PHE A 330 -24.61 -2.04 -11.09
C PHE A 330 -23.42 -1.08 -11.03
N GLY A 331 -22.38 -1.43 -10.28
CA GLY A 331 -21.26 -0.52 -10.04
C GLY A 331 -19.93 -1.20 -9.68
N ALA A 332 -19.87 -2.53 -9.63
CA ALA A 332 -18.61 -3.22 -9.37
C ALA A 332 -17.64 -3.02 -10.55
N PRO A 333 -16.31 -2.97 -10.29
CA PRO A 333 -15.70 -3.05 -8.96
C PRO A 333 -15.94 -1.79 -8.12
N TRP A 334 -16.24 -1.96 -6.83
CA TRP A 334 -16.24 -0.85 -5.88
C TRP A 334 -14.89 -0.74 -5.21
N GLU A 335 -14.57 0.44 -4.70
CA GLU A 335 -13.39 0.64 -3.88
C GLU A 335 -13.50 -0.20 -2.61
N CYS A 336 -14.63 -0.08 -1.90
CA CYS A 336 -14.98 -0.93 -0.78
C CYS A 336 -16.47 -1.27 -0.75
N ILE A 337 -16.80 -2.32 -0.01
CA ILE A 337 -18.16 -2.73 0.34
C ILE A 337 -18.28 -2.84 1.86
N GLY A 338 -19.40 -2.40 2.41
CA GLY A 338 -19.80 -2.70 3.78
C GLY A 338 -20.51 -4.05 3.88
N TRP A 339 -20.98 -4.35 5.09
CA TRP A 339 -21.74 -5.57 5.41
C TRP A 339 -22.96 -5.77 4.50
N ASN A 340 -23.20 -7.01 4.08
CA ASN A 340 -24.33 -7.38 3.23
C ASN A 340 -24.41 -6.54 1.93
N GLY A 341 -23.28 -6.01 1.46
CA GLY A 341 -23.21 -5.15 0.28
C GLY A 341 -23.72 -3.72 0.49
N GLU A 342 -23.97 -3.28 1.73
CA GLU A 342 -24.27 -1.88 2.07
C GLU A 342 -23.03 -0.98 1.92
N ALA A 343 -23.20 0.34 1.93
CA ALA A 343 -22.10 1.32 2.00
C ALA A 343 -20.99 1.13 0.94
N ARG A 344 -21.36 0.69 -0.27
CA ARG A 344 -20.49 0.65 -1.45
C ARG A 344 -19.95 2.05 -1.73
N GLN A 345 -18.64 2.16 -1.93
CA GLN A 345 -17.97 3.43 -2.23
C GLN A 345 -17.27 3.37 -3.58
N ASN A 346 -17.25 4.52 -4.27
CA ASN A 346 -16.45 4.78 -5.46
C ASN A 346 -16.54 3.63 -6.49
N PRO A 347 -17.67 3.52 -7.23
CA PRO A 347 -17.86 2.48 -8.24
C PRO A 347 -16.84 2.61 -9.37
N VAL A 348 -16.64 1.50 -10.11
CA VAL A 348 -15.66 1.38 -11.20
C VAL A 348 -14.21 1.61 -10.73
N PHE A 349 -13.89 1.21 -9.49
CA PHE A 349 -12.54 1.33 -8.93
C PHE A 349 -11.61 0.22 -9.43
N ALA A 350 -10.82 0.54 -10.45
CA ALA A 350 -10.00 -0.44 -11.17
C ALA A 350 -9.00 -1.21 -10.29
N ALA A 351 -8.46 -0.61 -9.22
CA ALA A 351 -7.45 -1.28 -8.39
C ALA A 351 -7.98 -2.54 -7.69
N CYS A 352 -9.29 -2.62 -7.42
CA CYS A 352 -9.94 -3.82 -6.89
C CYS A 352 -10.06 -4.98 -7.91
N ILE A 353 -9.64 -4.76 -9.17
CA ILE A 353 -9.47 -5.78 -10.19
C ILE A 353 -7.99 -5.97 -10.52
N THR A 354 -7.25 -4.88 -10.79
CA THR A 354 -5.88 -4.98 -11.30
C THR A 354 -4.91 -5.51 -10.25
N MET A 355 -5.10 -5.19 -8.97
CA MET A 355 -4.23 -5.68 -7.90
C MET A 355 -4.41 -7.19 -7.66
N PRO A 356 -5.64 -7.72 -7.50
CA PRO A 356 -5.83 -9.17 -7.44
C PRO A 356 -5.33 -9.89 -8.67
N PHE A 357 -5.61 -9.37 -9.87
CA PHE A 357 -5.17 -10.00 -11.10
C PHE A 357 -3.64 -10.05 -11.23
N ALA A 358 -2.94 -8.95 -10.89
CA ALA A 358 -1.48 -8.91 -10.92
C ALA A 358 -0.87 -9.96 -9.97
N ALA A 359 -1.38 -10.05 -8.75
CA ALA A 359 -0.89 -11.01 -7.75
C ALA A 359 -1.10 -12.48 -8.12
N LEU A 360 -2.09 -12.78 -8.98
CA LEU A 360 -2.39 -14.13 -9.44
C LEU A 360 -1.66 -14.51 -10.74
N LYS A 361 -1.04 -13.53 -11.40
CA LYS A 361 -0.28 -13.71 -12.64
C LYS A 361 1.20 -13.97 -12.36
N GLU A 362 1.73 -13.38 -11.28
CA GLU A 362 3.05 -13.68 -10.71
C GLU A 362 3.12 -15.14 -10.26
#